data_AF-A0A965P8J4-F1
#
_entry.id   AF-A0A965P8J4-F1
#
_cell.length_a   1.000
_cell.length_b   1.000
_cell.length_c   1.000
_cell.angle_alpha   90.00
_cell.angle_beta   90.00
_cell.angle_gamma   90.00
#
_symmetry.space_group_name_H-M   'P 1'
#
loop_
_entity.id
_entity.type
_entity.pdbx_description
1 polymer ?
#
loop_
_entity_poly.entity_id
_entity_poly.type
_entity_poly.pdbx_seq_one_letter_code
_entity_poly.pdbx_strand_id
1 'polypeptide(L)'
;MNEDIKDINDLLCIICNKKSDYYQIMLNITNDESIIPELISEIAVSYLSNTDKINSVIQSGWIKFFFIRTVLNQIKSSTSPLYKYRNIQNNEFIDNFLNLYDSEDTIEEKKTIEQRYIQIDKGYVRVPKTYFEEYIFQEYFKKGKTYREIAKDMNVSHSLVFIHLKDLLKKIRKKIDELN
;
A
#
# COMPACT_ATOMS: atom_id res chain seq x y z
N MET A 1 -1.82 30.03 12.73
CA MET A 1 -2.30 29.75 14.10
C MET A 1 -1.21 28.97 14.78
N ASN A 2 -0.69 29.41 15.93
CA ASN A 2 0.15 28.53 16.76
C ASN A 2 -0.79 27.53 17.42
N GLU A 3 -0.76 26.28 16.97
CA GLU A 3 -1.44 25.19 17.66
C GLU A 3 -0.72 24.98 19.00
N ASP A 4 -1.44 25.06 20.12
CA ASP A 4 -0.88 24.89 21.45
C ASP A 4 -0.72 23.38 21.72
N ILE A 5 0.45 22.84 21.42
CA ILE A 5 0.77 21.41 21.55
C ILE A 5 1.38 21.17 22.92
N LYS A 6 0.65 20.53 23.83
CA LYS A 6 1.12 20.31 25.21
C LYS A 6 1.81 18.97 25.38
N ASP A 7 1.31 17.95 24.70
CA ASP A 7 1.85 16.59 24.76
C ASP A 7 1.71 15.85 23.42
N ILE A 8 2.16 14.58 23.43
CA ILE A 8 2.09 13.69 22.28
C ILE A 8 0.67 13.40 21.80
N ASN A 9 -0.32 13.36 22.69
CA ASN A 9 -1.70 13.05 22.31
C ASN A 9 -2.32 14.23 21.57
N ASP A 10 -2.06 15.45 22.05
CA ASP A 10 -2.45 16.68 21.35
C ASP A 10 -1.84 16.71 19.94
N LEU A 11 -0.54 16.39 19.84
CA LEU A 11 0.17 16.33 18.56
C LEU A 11 -0.46 15.31 17.61
N LEU A 12 -0.78 14.09 18.07
CA LEU A 12 -1.38 13.06 17.22
C LEU A 12 -2.78 13.47 16.74
N CYS A 13 -3.59 14.09 17.61
CA CYS A 13 -4.88 14.65 17.22
C CYS A 13 -4.75 15.71 16.12
N ILE A 14 -3.75 16.58 16.23
CA ILE A 14 -3.45 17.61 15.23
C ILE A 14 -2.99 16.98 13.91
N ILE A 15 -2.10 15.99 13.95
CA ILE A 15 -1.60 15.28 12.75
C ILE A 15 -2.76 14.64 11.97
N CYS A 16 -3.76 14.10 12.66
CA CYS A 16 -4.95 13.49 12.05
C CYS A 16 -5.91 14.50 11.41
N ASN A 17 -5.80 15.79 11.73
CA ASN A 17 -6.68 16.82 11.19
C ASN A 17 -6.23 17.27 9.80
N LYS A 18 -7.06 17.06 8.77
CA LYS A 18 -6.77 17.45 7.38
C LYS A 18 -6.44 18.93 7.17
N LYS A 19 -6.91 19.79 8.08
CA LYS A 19 -6.68 21.24 8.04
C LYS A 19 -5.39 21.66 8.75
N SER A 20 -4.69 20.75 9.43
CA SER A 20 -3.46 21.09 10.14
C SER A 20 -2.28 21.25 9.20
N ASP A 21 -1.30 22.04 9.63
CA ASP A 21 -0.03 22.19 8.92
C ASP A 21 0.69 20.84 8.76
N TYR A 22 0.53 19.92 9.73
CA TYR A 22 1.17 18.61 9.71
C TYR A 22 0.60 17.71 8.61
N TYR A 23 -0.72 17.74 8.41
CA TYR A 23 -1.34 17.02 7.30
C TYR A 23 -0.89 17.57 5.94
N GLN A 24 -0.85 18.90 5.82
CA GLN A 24 -0.37 19.56 4.60
C GLN A 24 1.11 19.25 4.31
N ILE A 25 1.96 19.16 5.34
CA ILE A 25 3.35 18.72 5.21
C ILE A 25 3.41 17.30 4.62
N MET A 26 2.63 16.36 5.16
CA MET A 26 2.60 14.99 4.63
C MET A 26 2.17 14.97 3.17
N LEU A 27 1.07 15.65 2.84
CA LEU A 27 0.55 15.73 1.47
C LEU A 27 1.57 16.32 0.49
N ASN A 28 2.27 17.38 0.89
CA ASN A 28 3.29 18.03 0.05
C ASN A 28 4.51 17.14 -0.17
N ILE A 29 4.89 16.30 0.81
CA ILE A 29 6.03 15.39 0.68
C ILE A 29 5.64 14.14 -0.13
N THR A 30 4.43 13.61 0.08
CA THR A 30 3.97 12.40 -0.60
C THR A 30 3.51 12.66 -2.02
N ASN A 31 2.91 13.83 -2.28
CA ASN A 31 2.11 14.13 -3.47
C ASN A 31 1.00 13.09 -3.75
N ASP A 32 0.59 12.36 -2.71
CA ASP A 32 -0.41 11.31 -2.78
C ASP A 32 -1.15 11.26 -1.44
N GLU A 33 -2.44 11.62 -1.47
CA GLU A 33 -3.30 11.61 -0.29
C GLU A 33 -3.64 10.18 0.15
N SER A 34 -3.62 9.21 -0.77
CA SER A 34 -4.06 7.84 -0.49
C SER A 34 -3.16 7.12 0.52
N ILE A 35 -1.90 7.53 0.63
CA ILE A 35 -0.91 6.92 1.54
C ILE A 35 -0.80 7.63 2.89
N ILE A 36 -1.49 8.74 3.08
CA ILE A 36 -1.43 9.52 4.32
C ILE A 36 -1.98 8.74 5.54
N PRO A 37 -3.08 7.97 5.46
CA PRO A 37 -3.57 7.19 6.61
C PRO A 37 -2.55 6.18 7.16
N GLU A 38 -1.89 5.44 6.27
CA GLU A 38 -0.80 4.52 6.62
C GLU A 38 0.40 5.28 7.21
N LEU A 39 0.79 6.40 6.61
CA LEU A 39 1.88 7.22 7.11
C LEU A 39 1.59 7.76 8.53
N ILE A 40 0.37 8.21 8.79
CA ILE A 40 -0.09 8.64 10.12
C ILE A 40 0.05 7.47 11.11
N SER A 41 -0.38 6.27 10.72
CA SER A 41 -0.33 5.08 11.57
C SER A 41 1.11 4.73 11.96
N GLU A 42 2.03 4.74 10.99
CA GLU A 42 3.47 4.49 11.22
C GLU A 42 4.09 5.56 12.13
N ILE A 43 3.77 6.83 11.91
CA ILE A 43 4.24 7.92 12.75
C ILE A 43 3.71 7.77 14.17
N ALA A 44 2.42 7.45 14.34
CA ALA A 44 1.80 7.26 15.64
C ALA A 44 2.47 6.12 16.42
N VAL A 45 2.69 4.97 15.79
CA VAL A 45 3.40 3.84 16.41
C VAL A 45 4.81 4.24 16.82
N SER A 46 5.57 4.90 15.93
CA SER A 46 6.93 5.35 16.22
C SER A 46 6.98 6.34 17.38
N TYR A 47 6.00 7.23 17.48
CA TYR A 47 5.95 8.30 18.46
C TYR A 47 5.52 7.77 19.84
N LEU A 48 4.46 6.96 19.89
CA LEU A 48 3.98 6.31 21.12
C LEU A 48 5.03 5.36 21.72
N SER A 49 5.81 4.68 20.86
CA SER A 49 6.93 3.83 21.32
C SER A 49 8.08 4.61 21.94
N ASN A 50 8.16 5.93 21.72
CA ASN A 50 9.25 6.80 22.19
C ASN A 50 8.71 8.06 22.89
N THR A 51 7.63 7.91 23.66
CA THR A 51 6.83 9.03 24.20
C THR A 51 7.67 10.10 24.90
N ASP A 52 8.59 9.72 25.78
CA ASP A 52 9.42 10.68 26.53
C ASP A 52 10.28 11.56 25.63
N LYS A 53 10.89 10.95 24.60
CA LYS A 53 11.69 11.66 23.61
C LYS A 53 10.82 12.63 22.83
N ILE A 54 9.64 12.22 22.39
CA ILE A 54 8.75 13.10 21.63
C ILE A 54 8.27 14.28 22.48
N ASN A 55 7.87 14.04 23.74
CA ASN A 55 7.48 15.10 24.66
C ASN A 55 8.63 16.10 24.90
N SER A 56 9.88 15.64 25.03
CA SER A 56 11.03 16.54 25.11
C SER A 56 11.22 17.40 23.86
N VAL A 57 10.96 16.84 22.67
CA VAL A 57 11.04 17.57 21.41
C VAL A 57 9.91 18.61 21.30
N ILE A 58 8.71 18.29 21.77
CA ILE A 58 7.58 19.23 21.85
C ILE A 58 7.96 20.41 22.77
N GLN A 59 8.41 20.13 23.99
CA GLN A 59 8.80 21.15 24.96
C GLN A 59 9.94 22.05 24.46
N SER A 60 10.85 21.49 23.66
CA SER A 60 11.96 22.25 23.06
C SER A 60 11.57 23.13 21.87
N GLY A 61 10.33 23.03 21.37
CA GLY A 61 9.81 23.83 20.24
C GLY A 61 10.24 23.35 18.85
N TRP A 62 10.90 22.20 18.72
CA TRP A 62 11.45 21.69 17.46
C TRP A 62 10.57 20.67 16.74
N ILE A 63 9.33 20.45 17.22
CA ILE A 63 8.49 19.33 16.79
C ILE A 63 8.16 19.35 15.29
N LYS A 64 7.95 20.51 14.68
CA LYS A 64 7.63 20.62 13.24
C LYS A 64 8.80 20.14 12.37
N PHE A 65 10.03 20.52 12.72
CA PHE A 65 11.24 20.06 12.02
C PHE A 65 11.47 18.57 12.22
N PHE A 66 11.29 18.09 13.45
CA PHE A 66 11.39 16.67 13.76
C PHE A 66 10.38 15.85 12.95
N PHE A 67 9.13 16.31 12.88
CA PHE A 67 8.07 15.68 12.11
C PHE A 67 8.38 15.59 10.61
N ILE A 68 8.84 16.69 9.98
CA ILE A 68 9.27 16.69 8.57
C ILE A 68 10.33 15.59 8.33
N ARG A 69 11.31 15.49 9.23
CA ARG A 69 12.36 14.47 9.13
C ARG A 69 11.81 13.06 9.31
N THR A 70 10.89 12.85 10.23
CA THR A 70 10.19 11.57 10.41
C THR A 70 9.47 11.16 9.12
N VAL A 71 8.67 12.05 8.53
CA VAL A 71 7.94 11.79 7.27
C VAL A 71 8.91 11.43 6.15
N LEU A 72 9.97 12.22 5.96
CA LEU A 72 10.99 11.95 4.94
C LEU A 72 11.68 10.61 5.15
N ASN A 73 11.96 10.23 6.39
CA ASN A 73 12.58 8.95 6.71
C ASN A 73 11.64 7.78 6.40
N GLN A 74 10.35 7.89 6.73
CA GLN A 74 9.38 6.85 6.39
C GLN A 74 9.26 6.64 4.88
N ILE A 75 9.34 7.72 4.11
CA ILE A 75 9.25 7.65 2.65
C ILE A 75 10.55 7.14 2.00
N LYS A 76 11.72 7.48 2.56
CA LYS A 76 13.02 7.16 1.95
C LYS A 76 13.67 5.87 2.46
N SER A 77 13.32 5.40 3.66
CA SER A 77 14.02 4.29 4.28
C SER A 77 13.66 2.96 3.64
N SER A 78 14.64 2.24 3.11
CA SER A 78 14.43 0.90 2.51
C SER A 78 13.87 -0.15 3.47
N THR A 79 13.97 0.13 4.77
CA THR A 79 13.45 -0.72 5.84
C THR A 79 12.04 -0.31 6.30
N SER A 80 11.55 0.87 5.90
CA SER A 80 10.19 1.31 6.25
C SER A 80 9.18 0.45 5.51
N PRO A 81 8.11 -0.02 6.17
CA PRO A 81 6.99 -0.66 5.50
C PRO A 81 6.51 0.17 4.30
N LEU A 82 6.37 1.50 4.47
CA LEU A 82 5.91 2.44 3.46
C LEU A 82 6.78 2.47 2.18
N TYR A 83 8.10 2.34 2.33
CA TYR A 83 9.02 2.27 1.19
C TYR A 83 8.85 0.99 0.37
N LYS A 84 8.62 -0.15 1.04
CA LYS A 84 8.38 -1.44 0.37
C LYS A 84 7.12 -1.41 -0.48
N TYR A 85 6.10 -0.64 -0.08
CA TYR A 85 4.87 -0.46 -0.86
C TYR A 85 5.06 0.38 -2.15
N ARG A 86 6.16 1.12 -2.31
CA ARG A 86 6.31 2.14 -3.37
C ARG A 86 7.19 1.73 -4.56
N ASN A 87 8.16 0.83 -4.38
CA ASN A 87 9.06 0.48 -5.48
C ASN A 87 8.47 -0.61 -6.41
N ILE A 88 8.44 -0.28 -7.70
CA ILE A 88 8.09 -1.17 -8.82
C ILE A 88 9.34 -2.04 -9.11
N GLN A 89 9.21 -3.37 -9.11
CA GLN A 89 10.26 -4.25 -9.62
C GLN A 89 10.05 -4.52 -11.11
N ASN A 90 11.15 -4.50 -11.88
CA ASN A 90 11.17 -5.01 -13.26
C ASN A 90 10.90 -6.52 -13.21
N ASN A 91 9.81 -6.94 -13.83
CA ASN A 91 9.36 -8.34 -13.82
C ASN A 91 10.16 -9.18 -14.83
N GLU A 92 11.00 -10.08 -14.31
CA GLU A 92 11.48 -11.25 -15.04
C GLU A 92 10.78 -12.52 -14.50
N PHE A 93 10.24 -13.33 -15.44
CA PHE A 93 9.84 -14.75 -15.34
C PHE A 93 8.50 -15.15 -14.64
N ILE A 94 7.80 -16.27 -14.95
CA ILE A 94 7.57 -17.16 -16.13
C ILE A 94 6.68 -18.38 -15.71
N ASP A 95 5.90 -18.91 -16.66
CA ASP A 95 5.41 -20.30 -16.91
C ASP A 95 4.69 -21.22 -15.90
N ASN A 96 4.43 -20.87 -14.63
CA ASN A 96 3.86 -21.85 -13.68
C ASN A 96 2.31 -21.88 -13.50
N PHE A 97 1.51 -21.31 -14.41
CA PHE A 97 0.07 -21.10 -14.18
C PHE A 97 -0.86 -22.25 -14.63
N LEU A 98 -0.37 -23.25 -15.38
CA LEU A 98 -1.24 -24.23 -16.08
C LEU A 98 -1.72 -25.43 -15.24
N ASN A 99 -1.40 -25.54 -13.95
CA ASN A 99 -1.62 -26.78 -13.17
C ASN A 99 -2.70 -26.72 -12.07
N LEU A 100 -3.60 -25.72 -12.05
CA LEU A 100 -4.48 -25.49 -10.88
C LEU A 100 -5.96 -25.90 -10.98
N TYR A 101 -6.43 -26.55 -12.05
CA TYR A 101 -7.84 -27.00 -12.10
C TYR A 101 -8.01 -28.44 -12.59
N ASP A 102 -8.25 -29.32 -11.61
CA ASP A 102 -8.78 -30.67 -11.79
C ASP A 102 -10.22 -30.68 -11.25
N SER A 103 -11.16 -30.21 -12.08
CA SER A 103 -12.60 -30.34 -11.86
C SER A 103 -13.34 -30.42 -13.19
N GLU A 104 -14.55 -30.99 -13.13
CA GLU A 104 -15.43 -31.52 -14.18
C GLU A 104 -15.95 -30.50 -15.23
N ASP A 105 -15.15 -29.52 -15.63
CA ASP A 105 -15.53 -28.54 -16.65
C ASP A 105 -15.47 -29.16 -18.06
N THR A 106 -16.43 -28.82 -18.92
CA THR A 106 -16.40 -29.23 -20.33
C THR A 106 -15.18 -28.64 -21.07
N ILE A 107 -14.70 -29.31 -22.11
CA ILE A 107 -13.52 -28.88 -22.89
C ILE A 107 -13.68 -27.43 -23.40
N GLU A 108 -14.91 -27.02 -23.73
CA GLU A 108 -15.24 -25.66 -24.18
C GLU A 108 -15.11 -24.61 -23.07
N GLU A 109 -15.55 -24.95 -21.85
CA GLU A 109 -15.44 -24.08 -20.67
C GLU A 109 -13.98 -23.91 -20.26
N LYS A 110 -13.19 -24.99 -20.28
CA LYS A 110 -11.75 -24.94 -20.02
C LYS A 110 -11.04 -24.02 -21.01
N LYS A 111 -11.33 -24.14 -22.32
CA LYS A 111 -10.77 -23.24 -23.35
C LYS A 111 -11.14 -21.78 -23.13
N THR A 112 -12.39 -21.50 -22.75
CA THR A 112 -12.86 -20.13 -22.53
C THR A 112 -12.22 -19.50 -21.29
N ILE A 113 -12.06 -20.28 -20.24
CA ILE A 113 -11.36 -19.88 -19.01
C ILE A 113 -9.87 -19.63 -19.29
N GLU A 114 -9.22 -20.54 -20.03
CA GLU A 114 -7.82 -20.43 -20.43
C GLU A 114 -7.57 -19.19 -21.29
N GLN A 115 -8.45 -18.89 -22.25
CA GLN A 115 -8.39 -17.66 -23.05
C GLN A 115 -8.52 -16.40 -22.19
N ARG A 116 -9.40 -16.40 -21.18
CA ARG A 116 -9.52 -15.28 -20.24
C ARG A 116 -8.26 -15.11 -19.41
N TYR A 117 -7.65 -16.18 -18.93
CA TYR A 117 -6.38 -16.11 -18.19
C TYR A 117 -5.23 -15.60 -19.05
N ILE A 118 -5.14 -16.04 -20.31
CA ILE A 118 -4.14 -15.53 -21.26
C ILE A 118 -4.30 -14.02 -21.47
N GLN A 119 -5.54 -13.52 -21.55
CA GLN A 119 -5.80 -12.08 -21.66
C GLN A 119 -5.42 -11.34 -20.37
N ILE A 120 -5.78 -11.88 -19.21
CA ILE A 120 -5.41 -11.34 -17.90
C ILE A 120 -3.90 -11.27 -17.75
N ASP A 121 -3.16 -12.30 -18.13
CA ASP A 121 -1.70 -12.34 -18.07
C ASP A 121 -1.05 -11.32 -19.02
N LYS A 122 -1.55 -11.21 -20.26
CA LYS A 122 -1.09 -10.19 -21.22
C LYS A 122 -1.29 -8.77 -20.69
N GLY A 123 -2.43 -8.51 -20.04
CA GLY A 123 -2.70 -7.22 -19.39
C GLY A 123 -1.83 -7.03 -18.15
N TYR A 124 -1.71 -8.06 -17.33
CA TYR A 124 -0.98 -8.05 -16.08
C TYR A 124 0.48 -7.67 -16.30
N VAL A 125 1.24 -8.39 -17.11
CA VAL A 125 2.68 -8.13 -17.36
C VAL A 125 2.95 -6.69 -17.79
N ARG A 126 2.00 -6.05 -18.48
CA ARG A 126 2.12 -4.71 -19.06
C ARG A 126 1.60 -3.58 -18.18
N VAL A 127 0.98 -3.90 -17.04
CA VAL A 127 0.58 -2.92 -16.05
C VAL A 127 1.74 -2.69 -15.08
N PRO A 128 2.16 -1.43 -14.86
CA PRO A 128 3.06 -1.11 -13.75
C PRO A 128 2.32 -1.37 -12.43
N LYS A 129 2.94 -2.13 -11.55
CA LYS A 129 2.40 -2.51 -10.24
C LYS A 129 3.44 -2.36 -9.16
N THR A 130 2.97 -2.03 -7.96
CA THR A 130 3.82 -2.01 -6.77
C THR A 130 4.13 -3.43 -6.29
N TYR A 131 5.16 -3.59 -5.43
CA TYR A 131 5.43 -4.86 -4.77
C TYR A 131 4.19 -5.42 -4.02
N PHE A 132 3.38 -4.53 -3.46
CA PHE A 132 2.16 -4.91 -2.76
C PHE A 132 1.07 -5.39 -3.69
N GLU A 133 0.83 -4.69 -4.79
CA GLU A 133 -0.09 -5.12 -5.84
C GLU A 133 0.35 -6.45 -6.45
N GLU A 134 1.65 -6.63 -6.70
CA GLU A 134 2.24 -7.90 -7.12
C GLU A 134 1.94 -8.99 -6.09
N TYR A 135 2.33 -8.78 -4.83
CA TYR A 135 2.16 -9.77 -3.77
C TYR A 135 0.68 -10.15 -3.57
N ILE A 136 -0.24 -9.18 -3.47
CA ILE A 136 -1.67 -9.47 -3.31
C ILE A 136 -2.18 -10.29 -4.50
N PHE A 137 -1.80 -9.91 -5.72
CA PHE A 137 -2.22 -10.63 -6.92
C PHE A 137 -1.70 -12.08 -6.89
N GLN A 138 -0.45 -12.29 -6.49
CA GLN A 138 0.17 -13.61 -6.40
C GLN A 138 -0.49 -14.47 -5.31
N GLU A 139 -0.70 -13.93 -4.11
CA GLU A 139 -1.36 -14.67 -3.03
C GLU A 139 -2.82 -14.99 -3.35
N TYR A 140 -3.54 -14.05 -3.98
CA TYR A 140 -4.94 -14.22 -4.33
C TYR A 140 -5.12 -15.19 -5.51
N PHE A 141 -4.43 -14.96 -6.63
CA PHE A 141 -4.61 -15.74 -7.85
C PHE A 141 -3.77 -17.03 -7.90
N LYS A 142 -2.54 -17.05 -7.36
CA LYS A 142 -1.70 -18.26 -7.39
C LYS A 142 -1.88 -19.16 -6.17
N LYS A 143 -2.12 -18.57 -5.00
CA LYS A 143 -2.23 -19.32 -3.74
C LYS A 143 -3.65 -19.45 -3.21
N GLY A 144 -4.64 -18.86 -3.90
CA GLY A 144 -6.05 -18.96 -3.56
C GLY A 144 -6.43 -18.36 -2.20
N LYS A 145 -5.59 -17.46 -1.66
CA LYS A 145 -5.83 -16.87 -0.33
C LYS A 145 -6.94 -15.84 -0.38
N THR A 146 -7.70 -15.78 0.70
CA THR A 146 -8.72 -14.74 0.92
C THR A 146 -8.08 -13.41 1.29
N TYR A 147 -8.80 -12.30 1.09
CA TYR A 147 -8.33 -10.97 1.48
C TYR A 147 -7.93 -10.87 2.96
N ARG A 148 -8.61 -11.62 3.84
CA ARG A 148 -8.31 -11.64 5.28
C ARG A 148 -7.01 -12.35 5.60
N GLU A 149 -6.70 -13.43 4.89
CA GLU A 149 -5.45 -14.16 5.06
C GLU A 149 -4.26 -13.34 4.57
N ILE A 150 -4.39 -12.72 3.39
CA ILE A 150 -3.38 -11.82 2.84
C ILE A 150 -3.15 -10.63 3.78
N ALA A 151 -4.23 -10.05 4.29
CA ALA A 151 -4.17 -8.95 5.25
C ALA A 151 -3.44 -9.33 6.54
N LYS A 152 -3.69 -10.54 7.04
CA LYS A 152 -3.00 -11.08 8.21
C LYS A 152 -1.51 -11.29 7.95
N ASP A 153 -1.15 -11.87 6.81
CA ASP A 153 0.25 -12.15 6.43
C ASP A 153 1.08 -10.87 6.30
N MET A 154 0.45 -9.81 5.78
CA MET A 154 1.09 -8.52 5.57
C MET A 154 0.92 -7.54 6.73
N ASN A 155 0.18 -7.91 7.76
CA ASN A 155 -0.21 -7.04 8.86
C ASN A 155 -0.85 -5.71 8.40
N VAL A 156 -1.78 -5.79 7.45
CA VAL A 156 -2.54 -4.65 6.90
C VAL A 156 -4.04 -4.85 7.07
N SER A 157 -4.85 -3.83 6.77
CA SER A 157 -6.30 -3.99 6.76
C SER A 157 -6.77 -4.82 5.55
N HIS A 158 -7.77 -5.68 5.74
CA HIS A 158 -8.37 -6.44 4.64
C HIS A 158 -9.04 -5.55 3.58
N SER A 159 -9.52 -4.37 3.99
CA SER A 159 -10.06 -3.35 3.09
C SER A 159 -8.99 -2.82 2.14
N LEU A 160 -7.75 -2.61 2.63
CA LEU A 160 -6.63 -2.15 1.81
C LEU A 160 -6.28 -3.18 0.73
N VAL A 161 -6.21 -4.46 1.11
CA VAL A 161 -6.00 -5.58 0.17
C VAL A 161 -7.05 -5.57 -0.94
N PHE A 162 -8.32 -5.42 -0.57
CA PHE A 162 -9.43 -5.37 -1.53
C PHE A 162 -9.34 -4.16 -2.47
N ILE A 163 -9.08 -2.97 -1.95
CA ILE A 163 -8.98 -1.74 -2.74
C ILE A 163 -7.84 -1.85 -3.77
N HIS A 164 -6.64 -2.23 -3.32
CA HIS A 164 -5.49 -2.36 -4.20
C HIS A 164 -5.66 -3.45 -5.26
N LEU A 165 -6.24 -4.60 -4.89
CA LEU A 165 -6.52 -5.64 -5.87
C LEU A 165 -7.55 -5.19 -6.91
N LYS A 166 -8.62 -4.50 -6.47
CA LYS A 166 -9.66 -3.97 -7.36
C LYS A 166 -9.08 -2.92 -8.33
N ASP A 167 -8.24 -2.02 -7.85
CA ASP A 167 -7.60 -1.01 -8.67
C ASP A 167 -6.60 -1.63 -9.65
N LEU A 168 -5.82 -2.62 -9.22
CA LEU A 168 -4.95 -3.40 -10.09
C LEU A 168 -5.75 -4.09 -11.20
N LEU A 169 -6.85 -4.77 -10.87
CA LEU A 169 -7.71 -5.42 -11.86
C LEU A 169 -8.33 -4.43 -12.85
N LYS A 170 -8.67 -3.22 -12.39
CA LYS A 170 -9.14 -2.14 -13.26
C LYS A 170 -8.06 -1.68 -14.23
N LYS A 171 -6.80 -1.54 -13.76
CA LYS A 171 -5.65 -1.22 -14.63
C LYS A 171 -5.41 -2.32 -15.68
N ILE A 172 -5.46 -3.59 -15.26
CA ILE A 172 -5.30 -4.75 -16.14
C ILE A 172 -6.38 -4.75 -17.21
N ARG A 173 -7.65 -4.58 -16.82
CA ARG A 173 -8.76 -4.54 -17.76
C ARG A 173 -8.60 -3.43 -18.79
N LYS A 174 -8.29 -2.21 -18.34
CA LYS A 174 -8.02 -1.08 -19.25
C LYS A 174 -6.90 -1.42 -20.24
N LYS A 175 -5.86 -2.12 -19.77
CA LYS A 175 -4.75 -2.50 -20.64
C LYS A 175 -5.12 -3.58 -21.65
N ILE A 176 -5.99 -4.51 -21.29
CA ILE A 176 -6.56 -5.50 -22.21
C ILE A 176 -7.42 -4.82 -23.27
N ASP A 177 -8.26 -3.86 -22.88
CA ASP A 177 -9.09 -3.09 -23.79
C ASP A 177 -8.25 -2.25 -24.78
N GLU A 178 -7.06 -1.78 -24.37
CA GLU A 178 -6.09 -1.10 -25.26
C GLU A 178 -5.38 -2.05 -26.25
N LEU A 179 -5.43 -3.37 -26.03
CA LEU A 179 -4.73 -4.38 -26.83
C LEU A 179 -5.63 -5.09 -27.84
N ASN A 180 -6.95 -4.91 -27.73
CA ASN A 180 -7.97 -5.45 -28.63
C ASN A 180 -8.47 -4.36 -29.57
#